data_AF-A0A9E3LNQ8-F1
#
_entry.id   AF-A0A9E3LNQ8-F1
#
_cell.length_a   1.000
_cell.length_b   1.000
_cell.length_c   1.000
_cell.angle_alpha   90.00
_cell.angle_beta   90.00
_cell.angle_gamma   90.00
#
_symmetry.space_group_name_H-M   'P 1'
#
loop_
_entity.id
_entity.type
_entity.pdbx_description
1 polymer ?
#
loop_
_entity_poly.entity_id
_entity_poly.type
_entity_poly.pdbx_seq_one_letter_code
_entity_poly.pdbx_strand_id
1 'polypeptide(L)'
;MRFIDLADYADKPEVDRQSAALTRSLAAFAIANAADISVDLAATSVTDGYNDNGLDAIYYSADDRTLYLCQSKWSNDGSGSIDLAGAEKFIRGVKDILSLRLDRFNDHISKRKAAIEDAINHTTRVQIIVVYSGSDRLGDHPKRVLGDLLAELTNTPTLYVTY
;
A
#
# COMPACT_ATOMS: atom_id res chain seq x y z
N MET A 1 -11.10 -5.98 -15.15
CA MET A 1 -10.90 -5.00 -14.06
C MET A 1 -10.98 -3.60 -14.65
N ARG A 2 -12.12 -2.91 -14.56
CA ARG A 2 -12.39 -1.65 -15.31
C ARG A 2 -11.98 -0.37 -14.55
N PHE A 3 -11.59 -0.49 -13.27
CA PHE A 3 -11.46 0.65 -12.36
C PHE A 3 -10.01 1.09 -12.08
N ILE A 4 -9.01 0.30 -12.49
CA ILE A 4 -7.60 0.64 -12.26
C ILE A 4 -7.11 1.60 -13.33
N ASP A 5 -6.57 2.74 -12.91
CA ASP A 5 -5.90 3.68 -13.80
C ASP A 5 -4.55 3.12 -14.24
N LEU A 6 -4.27 3.21 -15.54
CA LEU A 6 -3.03 2.81 -16.20
C LEU A 6 -2.54 3.88 -17.19
N ALA A 7 -3.05 5.10 -17.10
CA ALA A 7 -2.70 6.19 -18.02
C ALA A 7 -1.19 6.48 -18.03
N ASP A 8 -0.51 6.35 -16.88
CA ASP A 8 0.94 6.50 -16.73
C ASP A 8 1.75 5.34 -17.34
N TYR A 9 1.09 4.25 -17.72
CA TYR A 9 1.68 3.12 -18.45
C TYR A 9 1.25 3.06 -19.92
N ALA A 10 0.51 4.05 -20.45
CA ALA A 10 -0.04 4.01 -21.81
C ALA A 10 1.02 3.72 -22.90
N ASP A 11 2.21 4.31 -22.76
CA ASP A 11 3.33 4.16 -23.71
C ASP A 11 4.30 3.01 -23.38
N LYS A 12 3.99 2.20 -22.35
CA LYS A 12 4.84 1.09 -21.90
C LYS A 12 4.54 -0.20 -22.66
N PRO A 13 5.52 -1.13 -22.75
CA PRO A 13 5.28 -2.48 -23.24
C PRO A 13 4.05 -3.13 -22.60
N GLU A 14 3.36 -3.99 -23.35
CA GLU A 14 2.16 -4.69 -22.86
C GLU A 14 2.43 -5.49 -21.57
N VAL A 15 3.61 -6.11 -21.47
CA VAL A 15 4.02 -6.85 -20.27
C VAL A 15 4.09 -5.96 -19.02
N ASP A 16 4.60 -4.73 -19.17
CA ASP A 16 4.71 -3.78 -18.06
C ASP A 16 3.32 -3.26 -17.66
N ARG A 17 2.47 -2.98 -18.66
CA ARG A 17 1.06 -2.60 -18.44
C ARG A 17 0.29 -3.67 -17.68
N GLN A 18 0.47 -4.94 -18.05
CA GLN A 18 -0.16 -6.06 -17.37
C GLN A 18 0.37 -6.23 -15.95
N SER A 19 1.69 -6.12 -15.75
CA SER A 19 2.28 -6.21 -14.42
C SER A 19 1.76 -5.11 -13.50
N ALA A 20 1.71 -3.86 -13.96
CA ALA A 20 1.16 -2.74 -13.20
C ALA A 20 -0.34 -2.91 -12.93
N ALA A 21 -1.11 -3.42 -13.90
CA ALA A 21 -2.52 -3.73 -13.68
C ALA A 21 -2.68 -4.72 -12.52
N LEU A 22 -1.89 -5.79 -12.50
CA LEU A 22 -1.99 -6.84 -11.47
C LEU A 22 -1.59 -6.34 -10.07
N THR A 23 -0.50 -5.59 -9.94
CA THR A 23 -0.07 -5.03 -8.64
C THR A 23 -1.10 -4.02 -8.11
N ARG A 24 -1.51 -3.05 -8.94
CA ARG A 24 -2.54 -2.05 -8.58
C ARG A 24 -3.88 -2.70 -8.22
N SER A 25 -4.27 -3.72 -8.98
CA SER A 25 -5.46 -4.49 -8.71
C SER A 25 -5.42 -5.19 -7.36
N LEU A 26 -4.27 -5.77 -7.01
CA LEU A 26 -4.07 -6.46 -5.75
C LEU A 26 -4.10 -5.47 -4.56
N ALA A 27 -3.47 -4.31 -4.70
CA ALA A 27 -3.53 -3.24 -3.69
C ALA A 27 -4.97 -2.75 -3.47
N ALA A 28 -5.71 -2.43 -4.56
CA ALA A 28 -7.11 -2.02 -4.47
C ALA A 28 -8.00 -3.09 -3.84
N PHE A 29 -7.80 -4.36 -4.19
CA PHE A 29 -8.51 -5.48 -3.58
C PHE A 29 -8.25 -5.55 -2.08
N ALA A 30 -6.99 -5.42 -1.64
CA ALA A 30 -6.64 -5.47 -0.23
C ALA A 30 -7.29 -4.33 0.58
N ILE A 31 -7.32 -3.11 0.02
CA ILE A 31 -8.03 -1.97 0.63
C ILE A 31 -9.54 -2.22 0.70
N ALA A 32 -10.16 -2.69 -0.40
CA ALA A 32 -11.60 -2.97 -0.45
C ALA A 32 -12.03 -3.93 0.66
N ASN A 33 -11.28 -5.01 0.86
CA ASN A 33 -11.57 -5.99 1.92
C ASN A 33 -11.26 -5.46 3.32
N ALA A 34 -10.16 -4.74 3.50
CA ALA A 34 -9.74 -4.27 4.83
C ALA A 34 -10.61 -3.12 5.36
N ALA A 35 -11.12 -2.27 4.47
CA ALA A 35 -11.97 -1.13 4.82
C ALA A 35 -13.46 -1.37 4.57
N ASP A 36 -13.84 -2.55 4.05
CA ASP A 36 -15.22 -2.91 3.68
C ASP A 36 -15.88 -1.86 2.75
N ILE A 37 -15.18 -1.51 1.67
CA ILE A 37 -15.61 -0.52 0.69
C ILE A 37 -15.74 -1.11 -0.72
N SER A 38 -16.40 -0.38 -1.61
CA SER A 38 -16.53 -0.78 -3.01
C SER A 38 -15.17 -0.81 -3.73
N VAL A 39 -15.06 -1.69 -4.73
CA VAL A 39 -13.82 -1.83 -5.53
C VAL A 39 -13.50 -0.55 -6.31
N ASP A 40 -14.53 0.18 -6.75
CA ASP A 40 -14.37 1.48 -7.41
C ASP A 40 -13.75 2.53 -6.48
N LEU A 41 -14.23 2.64 -5.23
CA LEU A 41 -13.65 3.55 -4.25
C LEU A 41 -12.22 3.11 -3.90
N ALA A 42 -12.00 1.81 -3.66
CA ALA A 42 -10.68 1.28 -3.36
C ALA A 42 -9.68 1.52 -4.50
N ALA A 43 -10.09 1.47 -5.77
CA ALA A 43 -9.22 1.77 -6.90
C ALA A 43 -8.71 3.21 -6.88
N THR A 44 -9.48 4.17 -6.33
CA THR A 44 -9.02 5.56 -6.17
C THR A 44 -7.94 5.71 -5.09
N SER A 45 -7.73 4.71 -4.23
CA SER A 45 -6.69 4.75 -3.19
C SER A 45 -5.29 4.38 -3.71
N VAL A 46 -5.20 3.78 -4.90
CA VAL A 46 -3.94 3.29 -5.48
C VAL A 46 -2.96 4.44 -5.73
N THR A 47 -1.71 4.22 -5.34
CA THR A 47 -0.55 5.12 -5.46
C THR A 47 0.69 4.44 -6.05
N ASP A 48 0.60 3.12 -6.31
CA ASP A 48 1.63 2.30 -6.95
C ASP A 48 2.21 2.97 -8.20
N GLY A 49 3.53 3.03 -8.25
CA GLY A 49 4.26 3.62 -9.36
C GLY A 49 5.70 3.91 -8.98
N TYR A 50 6.50 4.35 -9.95
CA TYR A 50 7.88 4.70 -9.68
C TYR A 50 7.99 5.75 -8.57
N ASN A 51 8.90 5.56 -7.60
CA ASN A 51 9.09 6.42 -6.41
C ASN A 51 7.89 6.54 -5.45
N ASP A 52 7.07 5.51 -5.34
CA ASP A 52 6.01 5.39 -4.31
C ASP A 52 6.52 5.13 -2.87
N ASN A 53 7.84 4.94 -2.67
CA ASN A 53 8.44 4.47 -1.41
C ASN A 53 7.75 3.24 -0.80
N GLY A 54 7.21 2.35 -1.65
CA GLY A 54 6.56 1.11 -1.21
C GLY A 54 5.12 1.27 -0.75
N LEU A 55 4.49 2.42 -1.04
CA LEU A 55 3.06 2.62 -0.78
C LEU A 55 2.28 2.48 -2.08
N ASP A 56 1.70 1.31 -2.25
CA ASP A 56 0.93 0.96 -3.43
C ASP A 56 -0.52 1.45 -3.34
N ALA A 57 -1.03 1.66 -2.12
CA ALA A 57 -2.30 2.34 -1.87
C ALA A 57 -2.33 3.05 -0.50
N ILE A 58 -3.06 4.16 -0.46
CA ILE A 58 -3.35 4.96 0.74
C ILE A 58 -4.83 5.29 0.76
N TYR A 59 -5.53 4.87 1.82
CA TYR A 59 -6.95 5.17 2.03
C TYR A 59 -7.19 5.64 3.46
N TYR A 60 -8.04 6.65 3.63
CA TYR A 60 -8.50 7.09 4.94
C TYR A 60 -10.01 6.91 5.02
N SER A 61 -10.44 6.20 6.05
CA SER A 61 -11.85 6.06 6.41
C SER A 61 -12.20 7.07 7.49
N ALA A 62 -13.09 8.01 7.18
CA ALA A 62 -13.58 8.98 8.15
C ALA A 62 -14.53 8.35 9.19
N ASP A 63 -15.24 7.29 8.80
CA ASP A 63 -16.25 6.62 9.63
C ASP A 63 -15.64 6.00 10.89
N ASP A 64 -14.47 5.39 10.75
CA ASP A 64 -13.74 4.74 11.85
C ASP A 64 -12.37 5.39 12.14
N ARG A 65 -12.05 6.50 11.46
CA ARG A 65 -10.81 7.28 11.58
C ARG A 65 -9.55 6.44 11.39
N THR A 66 -9.61 5.49 10.46
CA THR A 66 -8.50 4.58 10.14
C THR A 66 -7.78 4.98 8.86
N LEU A 67 -6.46 5.14 8.95
CA LEU A 67 -5.56 5.29 7.82
C LEU A 67 -5.01 3.92 7.42
N TYR A 68 -5.34 3.47 6.21
CA TYR A 68 -4.88 2.23 5.61
C TYR A 68 -3.68 2.51 4.70
N LEU A 69 -2.58 1.83 4.96
CA LEU A 69 -1.34 1.90 4.18
C LEU A 69 -1.02 0.51 3.66
N CYS A 70 -0.93 0.37 2.33
CA CYS A 70 -0.78 -0.93 1.69
C CYS A 70 0.47 -1.02 0.82
N GLN A 71 1.20 -2.13 0.96
CA GLN A 71 2.16 -2.61 -0.02
C GLN A 71 1.61 -3.90 -0.63
N SER A 72 1.65 -3.98 -1.96
CA SER A 72 1.31 -5.16 -2.73
C SER A 72 2.54 -5.76 -3.41
N LYS A 73 2.53 -7.07 -3.66
CA LYS A 73 3.54 -7.73 -4.49
C LYS A 73 2.89 -8.83 -5.31
N TRP A 74 2.80 -8.61 -6.62
CA TRP A 74 2.37 -9.65 -7.54
C TRP A 74 3.54 -10.56 -7.92
N SER A 75 3.30 -11.87 -7.96
CA SER A 75 4.21 -12.87 -8.50
C SER A 75 3.60 -13.59 -9.70
N ASN A 76 4.35 -13.63 -10.81
CA ASN A 76 3.93 -14.26 -12.06
C ASN A 76 3.99 -15.79 -12.02
N ASP A 77 4.87 -16.37 -11.20
CA ASP A 77 5.01 -17.81 -11.06
C ASP A 77 4.22 -18.38 -9.87
N GLY A 78 3.48 -17.52 -9.16
CA GLY A 78 2.69 -17.91 -7.98
C GLY A 78 3.54 -18.25 -6.75
N SER A 79 4.84 -17.99 -6.78
CA SER A 79 5.76 -18.17 -5.66
C SER A 79 6.24 -16.82 -5.10
N GLY A 80 6.91 -16.85 -3.95
CA GLY A 80 7.49 -15.66 -3.34
C GLY A 80 6.54 -14.86 -2.45
N SER A 81 7.15 -14.02 -1.63
CA SER A 81 6.51 -13.04 -0.76
C SER A 81 7.30 -11.73 -0.86
N ILE A 82 6.93 -10.73 -0.05
CA ILE A 82 7.77 -9.54 0.07
C ILE A 82 9.15 -9.93 0.62
N ASP A 83 10.21 -9.41 -0.01
CA ASP A 83 11.58 -9.58 0.44
C ASP A 83 11.94 -8.51 1.48
N LEU A 84 13.13 -8.63 2.07
CA LEU A 84 13.55 -7.70 3.12
C LEU A 84 13.64 -6.26 2.60
N ALA A 85 14.18 -6.09 1.39
CA ALA A 85 14.32 -4.78 0.76
C ALA A 85 12.95 -4.12 0.52
N GLY A 86 11.96 -4.87 0.02
CA GLY A 86 10.59 -4.40 -0.14
C GLY A 86 9.97 -4.02 1.21
N ALA A 87 10.13 -4.86 2.23
CA ALA A 87 9.61 -4.57 3.57
C ALA A 87 10.24 -3.31 4.18
N GLU A 88 11.57 -3.15 4.09
CA GLU A 88 12.27 -1.95 4.57
C GLU A 88 11.87 -0.68 3.81
N LYS A 89 11.67 -0.78 2.48
CA LYS A 89 11.17 0.33 1.66
C LYS A 89 9.79 0.74 2.15
N PHE A 90 8.86 -0.20 2.31
CA PHE A 90 7.51 0.06 2.81
C PHE A 90 7.52 0.66 4.23
N ILE A 91 8.31 0.12 5.15
CA ILE A 91 8.46 0.66 6.51
C ILE A 91 8.92 2.13 6.47
N ARG A 92 9.87 2.45 5.59
CA ARG A 92 10.31 3.83 5.37
C ARG A 92 9.18 4.70 4.82
N GLY A 93 8.43 4.21 3.83
CA GLY A 93 7.26 4.89 3.28
C GLY A 93 6.21 5.20 4.34
N VAL A 94 5.86 4.23 5.19
CA VAL A 94 4.94 4.43 6.32
C VAL A 94 5.45 5.54 7.25
N LYS A 95 6.72 5.47 7.67
CA LYS A 95 7.32 6.49 8.54
C LYS A 95 7.33 7.88 7.89
N ASP A 96 7.58 7.96 6.59
CA ASP A 96 7.59 9.21 5.83
C ASP A 96 6.18 9.81 5.69
N ILE A 97 5.15 9.00 5.43
CA ILE A 97 3.75 9.46 5.45
C ILE A 97 3.37 10.00 6.83
N LEU A 98 3.58 9.21 7.88
CA LEU A 98 3.18 9.59 9.24
C LEU A 98 3.92 10.84 9.76
N SER A 99 5.11 11.12 9.21
CA SER A 99 5.89 12.32 9.52
C SER A 99 5.67 13.48 8.54
N LEU A 100 4.70 13.36 7.62
CA LEU A 100 4.40 14.35 6.57
C LEU A 100 5.60 14.70 5.67
N ARG A 101 6.55 13.78 5.49
CA ARG A 101 7.70 13.91 4.57
C ARG A 101 7.31 13.55 3.14
N LEU A 102 6.33 14.28 2.61
CA LEU A 102 5.66 13.96 1.34
C LEU A 102 6.50 14.32 0.10
N ASP A 103 7.57 15.10 0.28
CA ASP A 103 8.56 15.47 -0.76
C ASP A 103 9.32 14.27 -1.36
N ARG A 104 9.27 13.12 -0.69
CA ARG A 104 9.99 11.90 -1.08
C ARG A 104 9.19 10.99 -2.00
N PHE A 105 7.91 11.28 -2.25
CA PHE A 105 7.00 10.40 -2.97
C PHE A 105 6.73 10.87 -4.40
N ASN A 106 6.12 9.98 -5.17
CA ASN A 106 5.71 10.21 -6.54
C ASN A 106 4.55 11.21 -6.68
N ASP A 107 4.20 11.50 -7.93
CA ASP A 107 3.11 12.43 -8.27
C ASP A 107 1.74 11.93 -7.82
N HIS A 108 1.53 10.61 -7.71
CA HIS A 108 0.27 10.03 -7.23
C HIS A 108 -0.03 10.45 -5.78
N ILE A 109 1.00 10.44 -4.93
CA ILE A 109 0.90 10.87 -3.53
C ILE A 109 0.96 12.39 -3.42
N SER A 110 1.83 13.05 -4.19
CA SER A 110 1.97 14.51 -4.15
C SER A 110 0.68 15.25 -4.51
N LYS A 111 -0.09 14.74 -5.49
CA LYS A 111 -1.41 15.28 -5.86
C LYS A 111 -2.46 15.15 -4.74
N ARG A 112 -2.24 14.25 -3.77
CA ARG A 112 -3.13 13.99 -2.62
C ARG A 112 -2.63 14.59 -1.32
N LYS A 113 -1.57 15.41 -1.35
CA LYS A 113 -0.90 15.97 -0.17
C LYS A 113 -1.86 16.55 0.86
N ALA A 114 -2.75 17.46 0.45
CA ALA A 114 -3.69 18.09 1.37
C ALA A 114 -4.66 17.08 2.02
N ALA A 115 -5.13 16.09 1.26
CA ALA A 115 -6.00 15.04 1.79
C ALA A 115 -5.27 14.11 2.76
N ILE A 116 -3.99 13.80 2.51
CA ILE A 116 -3.16 12.99 3.40
C ILE A 116 -2.83 13.74 4.69
N GLU A 117 -2.50 15.03 4.60
CA GLU A 117 -2.29 15.91 5.76
C GLU A 117 -3.54 15.98 6.64
N ASP A 118 -4.71 16.18 6.03
CA ASP A 118 -5.99 16.19 6.73
C ASP A 118 -6.31 14.83 7.38
N ALA A 119 -6.11 13.73 6.63
CA ALA A 119 -6.32 12.39 7.16
C ALA A 119 -5.46 12.11 8.39
N ILE A 120 -4.17 12.46 8.37
CA ILE A 120 -3.25 12.25 9.49
C ILE A 120 -3.69 13.03 10.74
N ASN A 121 -4.17 14.26 10.58
CA ASN A 121 -4.67 15.06 11.70
C ASN A 121 -5.92 14.45 12.38
N HIS A 122 -6.70 13.67 11.62
CA HIS A 122 -7.94 13.04 12.10
C HIS A 122 -7.79 11.53 12.36
N THR A 123 -6.60 10.96 12.15
CA THR A 123 -6.34 9.53 12.29
C THR A 123 -6.25 9.14 13.75
N THR A 124 -7.04 8.15 14.16
CA THR A 124 -6.90 7.50 15.47
C THR A 124 -6.35 6.09 15.38
N ARG A 125 -6.36 5.52 14.16
CA ARG A 125 -5.89 4.16 13.89
C ARG A 125 -5.13 4.09 12.58
N VAL A 126 -4.03 3.35 12.54
CA VAL A 126 -3.25 3.07 11.33
C VAL A 126 -3.30 1.57 11.11
N GLN A 127 -3.66 1.15 9.90
CA GLN A 127 -3.69 -0.25 9.50
C GLN A 127 -2.67 -0.48 8.39
N ILE A 128 -1.73 -1.40 8.64
CA ILE A 128 -0.65 -1.73 7.73
C ILE A 128 -0.97 -3.04 7.02
N ILE A 129 -1.04 -2.99 5.70
CA ILE A 129 -1.41 -4.13 4.87
C ILE A 129 -0.25 -4.51 3.97
N VAL A 130 0.14 -5.78 4.01
CA VAL A 130 1.10 -6.36 3.06
C VAL A 130 0.40 -7.52 2.37
N VAL A 131 0.09 -7.35 1.09
CA VAL A 131 -0.60 -8.34 0.27
C VAL A 131 0.34 -8.88 -0.80
N TYR A 132 0.34 -10.18 -1.04
CA TYR A 132 1.11 -10.78 -2.13
C TYR A 132 0.36 -11.96 -2.73
N SER A 133 0.59 -12.25 -4.03
CA SER A 133 -0.14 -13.32 -4.73
C SER A 133 0.55 -14.70 -4.66
N GLY A 134 1.78 -14.74 -4.14
CA GLY A 134 2.55 -15.98 -4.04
C GLY A 134 2.15 -16.84 -2.83
N SER A 135 2.29 -18.16 -2.95
CA SER A 135 1.94 -19.09 -1.87
C SER A 135 2.98 -19.22 -0.76
N ASP A 136 4.14 -18.58 -0.92
CA ASP A 136 5.23 -18.71 0.04
C ASP A 136 4.90 -17.99 1.35
N ARG A 137 5.36 -18.58 2.45
CA ARG A 137 5.29 -17.91 3.75
C ARG A 137 6.21 -16.70 3.73
N LEU A 138 5.80 -15.64 4.40
CA LEU A 138 6.66 -14.49 4.67
C LEU A 138 7.95 -14.95 5.35
N GLY A 139 9.10 -14.62 4.76
CA GLY A 139 10.41 -14.95 5.32
C GLY A 139 10.63 -14.31 6.69
N ASP A 140 11.49 -14.92 7.51
CA ASP A 140 11.72 -14.49 8.90
C ASP A 140 12.27 -13.05 9.01
N HIS A 141 13.09 -12.62 8.05
CA HIS A 141 13.67 -11.27 8.05
C HIS A 141 12.64 -10.18 7.76
N PRO A 142 11.87 -10.20 6.64
CA PRO A 142 10.74 -9.29 6.43
C PRO A 142 9.74 -9.30 7.59
N LYS A 143 9.41 -10.50 8.09
CA LYS A 143 8.47 -10.67 9.20
C LYS A 143 8.94 -9.96 10.47
N ARG A 144 10.24 -10.03 10.79
CA ARG A 144 10.82 -9.37 11.96
C ARG A 144 10.69 -7.85 11.85
N VAL A 145 11.16 -7.26 10.75
CA VAL A 145 11.14 -5.78 10.60
C VAL A 145 9.73 -5.21 10.52
N LEU A 146 8.79 -5.95 9.92
CA LEU A 146 7.37 -5.57 9.93
C LEU A 146 6.79 -5.69 11.35
N GLY A 147 7.14 -6.75 12.09
CA GLY A 147 6.77 -6.89 13.50
C GLY A 147 7.31 -5.76 14.38
N ASP A 148 8.55 -5.32 14.14
CA ASP A 148 9.15 -4.19 14.85
C ASP A 148 8.39 -2.90 14.56
N LEU A 149 8.01 -2.64 13.29
CA LEU A 149 7.15 -1.50 12.95
C LEU A 149 5.79 -1.56 13.66
N LEU A 150 5.13 -2.73 13.69
CA LEU A 150 3.86 -2.90 14.38
C LEU A 150 3.99 -2.59 15.89
N ALA A 151 5.09 -3.03 16.51
CA ALA A 151 5.39 -2.74 17.91
C ALA A 151 5.71 -1.25 18.17
N GLU A 152 6.36 -0.56 17.23
CA GLU A 152 6.53 0.89 17.30
C GLU A 152 5.18 1.62 17.22
N LEU A 153 4.26 1.10 16.42
CA LEU A 153 2.95 1.71 16.19
C LEU A 153 1.92 1.37 17.26
N THR A 154 2.14 0.39 18.15
CA THR A 154 1.13 -0.13 19.12
C THR A 154 0.55 0.85 20.16
N ASN A 155 0.86 2.16 20.11
CA ASN A 155 -0.05 3.19 20.63
C ASN A 155 -1.26 3.46 19.70
N THR A 156 -1.36 2.70 18.62
CA THR A 156 -2.31 2.76 17.51
C THR A 156 -2.69 1.32 17.14
N PRO A 157 -3.97 0.91 17.15
CA PRO A 157 -4.34 -0.48 16.87
C PRO A 157 -3.97 -0.87 15.43
N THR A 158 -2.93 -1.69 15.24
CA THR A 158 -2.44 -2.07 13.90
C THR A 158 -2.73 -3.54 13.63
N LEU A 159 -3.42 -3.85 12.52
CA LEU A 159 -3.71 -5.22 12.07
C LEU A 159 -2.85 -5.55 10.85
N TYR A 160 -2.09 -6.64 10.94
CA TYR A 160 -1.36 -7.21 9.82
C TYR A 160 -2.22 -8.27 9.12
N VAL A 161 -2.57 -8.02 7.85
CA VAL A 161 -3.36 -8.96 7.04
C VAL A 161 -2.49 -9.43 5.86
N THR A 162 -2.26 -10.74 5.80
CA THR A 162 -1.69 -11.43 4.63
C THR A 162 -2.77 -12.25 3.98
N TYR A 163 -2.88 -12.15 2.66
CA TYR A 163 -3.74 -13.00 1.84
C TYR A 163 -2.89 -14.06 1.14
#